data_AF-A0A4S0J5V8-F1
#
_entry.id   AF-A0A4S0J5V8-F1
#
_cell.length_a   1.000
_cell.length_b   1.000
_cell.length_c   1.000
_cell.angle_alpha   90.00
_cell.angle_beta   90.00
_cell.angle_gamma   90.00
#
_symmetry.space_group_name_H-M   'P 1'
#
loop_
_entity.id
_entity.type
_entity.pdbx_description
1 polymer ?
#
loop_
_entity_poly.entity_id
_entity_poly.type
_entity_poly.pdbx_seq_one_letter_code
_entity_poly.pdbx_strand_id
1 'polypeptide(L)'
;MLGPDAMTYFAGKAGVMGHAATIDVFYPVHYGQVGLFLDPELSITDIVTPRTLCIHLFDNLLRDRIGGRPIPAGSPLSQLLEHRNLPAAEGDRSCPGEAPCVPSA
;
A
#
# COMPACT_ATOMS: atom_id res chain seq x y z
N MET A 1 25.64 -5.80 -10.90
CA MET A 1 24.31 -6.40 -11.16
C MET A 1 23.78 -5.79 -12.45
N LEU A 2 23.31 -6.61 -13.38
CA LEU A 2 22.63 -6.14 -14.59
C LEU A 2 21.24 -5.65 -14.17
N GLY A 3 20.96 -4.36 -14.34
CA GLY A 3 19.69 -3.74 -13.93
C GLY A 3 18.48 -4.19 -14.76
N PRO A 4 17.28 -3.68 -14.47
CA PRO A 4 16.05 -4.04 -15.19
C PRO A 4 16.17 -3.84 -16.71
N ASP A 5 16.85 -2.78 -17.16
CA ASP A 5 17.03 -2.51 -18.60
C ASP A 5 17.82 -3.62 -19.31
N ALA A 6 18.85 -4.15 -18.65
CA ALA A 6 19.64 -5.24 -19.18
C ALA A 6 18.81 -6.54 -19.23
N MET A 7 17.97 -6.79 -18.23
CA MET A 7 17.04 -7.91 -18.26
C MET A 7 16.05 -7.80 -19.43
N THR A 8 15.45 -6.63 -19.66
CA THR A 8 14.55 -6.39 -20.79
C THR A 8 15.26 -6.58 -22.12
N TYR A 9 16.48 -6.08 -22.26
CA TYR A 9 17.29 -6.27 -23.47
C TYR A 9 17.54 -7.76 -23.77
N PHE A 10 17.99 -8.53 -22.77
CA PHE A 10 18.27 -9.95 -22.96
C PHE A 10 17.00 -10.78 -23.18
N ALA A 11 15.89 -10.44 -22.54
CA ALA A 11 14.60 -11.07 -22.80
C ALA A 11 14.13 -10.86 -24.24
N GLY A 12 14.35 -9.65 -24.79
CA GLY A 12 14.16 -9.34 -26.20
C GLY A 12 15.06 -10.19 -27.11
N LYS A 13 16.36 -10.25 -26.81
CA LYS A 13 17.32 -11.05 -27.58
C LYS A 13 17.03 -12.55 -27.57
N ALA A 14 16.51 -13.07 -26.46
CA ALA A 14 16.15 -14.47 -26.31
C ALA A 14 14.75 -14.80 -26.88
N GLY A 15 13.98 -13.81 -27.34
CA GLY A 15 12.63 -14.03 -27.89
C GLY A 15 11.57 -14.41 -26.84
N VAL A 16 11.82 -14.16 -25.56
CA VAL A 16 10.95 -14.57 -24.43
C VAL A 16 10.05 -13.47 -23.91
N MET A 17 10.00 -12.31 -24.59
CA MET A 17 9.18 -11.16 -24.18
C MET A 17 7.68 -11.49 -24.08
N GLY A 18 7.19 -12.50 -24.81
CA GLY A 18 5.80 -12.94 -24.73
C GLY A 18 5.38 -13.52 -23.38
N HIS A 19 6.34 -13.86 -22.51
CA HIS A 19 6.06 -14.28 -21.13
C HIS A 19 5.92 -13.11 -20.15
N ALA A 20 6.25 -11.88 -20.56
CA ALA A 20 6.08 -10.71 -19.71
C ALA A 20 4.59 -10.37 -19.58
N ALA A 21 4.16 -10.14 -18.34
CA ALA A 21 2.83 -9.60 -18.08
C ALA A 21 2.81 -8.08 -18.21
N THR A 22 1.63 -7.51 -18.44
CA THR A 22 1.43 -6.06 -18.32
C THR A 22 1.60 -5.62 -16.87
N ILE A 23 2.01 -4.36 -16.67
CA ILE A 23 2.35 -3.83 -15.35
C ILE A 23 1.23 -4.00 -14.33
N ASP A 24 -0.03 -3.81 -14.73
CA ASP A 24 -1.22 -3.87 -13.86
C ASP A 24 -1.53 -5.26 -13.29
N VAL A 25 -0.90 -6.31 -13.80
CA VAL A 25 -1.01 -7.67 -13.26
C VAL A 25 -0.32 -7.79 -11.90
N PHE A 26 0.83 -7.13 -11.72
CA PHE A 26 1.65 -7.24 -10.50
C PHE A 26 1.95 -5.91 -9.80
N TYR A 27 1.90 -4.81 -10.54
CA TYR A 27 2.21 -3.45 -10.11
C TYR A 27 1.12 -2.47 -10.59
N PRO A 28 -0.14 -2.65 -10.17
CA PRO A 28 -1.25 -1.74 -10.51
C PRO A 28 -0.96 -0.27 -10.18
N VAL A 29 -0.14 -0.03 -9.15
CA VAL A 29 0.38 1.30 -8.80
C VAL A 29 1.87 1.34 -9.10
N HIS A 30 2.30 2.29 -9.92
CA HIS A 30 3.71 2.50 -10.22
C HIS A 30 4.46 3.05 -9.00
N TYR A 31 5.75 2.71 -8.82
CA TYR A 31 6.54 3.14 -7.65
C TYR A 31 6.60 4.67 -7.47
N GLY A 32 6.50 5.44 -8.57
CA GLY A 32 6.43 6.90 -8.54
C GLY A 32 5.10 7.46 -8.03
N GLN A 33 4.07 6.61 -7.90
CA GLN A 33 2.69 6.96 -7.58
C GLN A 33 2.20 6.34 -6.27
N VAL A 34 3.12 5.92 -5.38
CA VAL A 34 2.80 5.31 -4.07
C VAL A 34 1.88 6.19 -3.21
N GLY A 35 1.81 7.51 -3.47
CA GLY A 35 0.85 8.40 -2.82
C GLY A 35 -0.62 8.02 -3.05
N LEU A 36 -0.96 7.34 -4.15
CA LEU A 36 -2.34 6.91 -4.45
C LEU A 36 -2.89 5.93 -3.41
N PHE A 37 -2.03 5.16 -2.74
CA PHE A 37 -2.45 4.29 -1.64
C PHE A 37 -3.01 5.04 -0.44
N LEU A 38 -2.67 6.32 -0.28
CA LEU A 38 -3.05 7.17 0.84
C LEU A 38 -4.13 8.20 0.46
N ASP A 39 -4.60 8.20 -0.79
CA ASP A 39 -5.60 9.15 -1.26
C ASP A 39 -7.00 8.72 -0.77
N PRO A 40 -7.69 9.49 0.09
CA PRO A 40 -9.00 9.12 0.59
C PRO A 40 -10.11 9.20 -0.46
N GLU A 41 -9.87 9.86 -1.61
CA GLU A 41 -10.83 9.93 -2.71
C GLU A 41 -10.74 8.71 -3.64
N LEU A 42 -9.81 7.79 -3.37
CA LEU A 42 -9.64 6.55 -4.13
C LEU A 42 -10.02 5.33 -3.31
N SER A 43 -10.55 4.33 -4.00
CA SER A 43 -10.81 2.99 -3.47
C SER A 43 -9.82 1.96 -4.02
N ILE A 44 -9.79 0.75 -3.44
CA ILE A 44 -9.04 -0.36 -4.01
C ILE A 44 -9.47 -0.62 -5.46
N THR A 45 -10.77 -0.53 -5.76
CA THR A 45 -11.30 -0.78 -7.09
C THR A 45 -10.85 0.23 -8.15
N ASP A 46 -10.41 1.42 -7.73
CA ASP A 46 -9.88 2.44 -8.65
C ASP A 46 -8.42 2.17 -9.05
N ILE A 47 -7.68 1.37 -8.26
CA ILE A 47 -6.28 1.06 -8.54
C ILE A 47 -6.06 -0.33 -9.14
N VAL A 48 -6.99 -1.27 -8.98
CA VAL A 48 -6.87 -2.64 -9.53
C VAL A 48 -7.66 -2.83 -10.82
N THR A 49 -7.29 -3.86 -11.59
CA THR A 49 -8.08 -4.36 -12.73
C THR A 49 -8.49 -5.81 -12.47
N PRO A 50 -9.42 -6.39 -13.25
CA PRO A 50 -9.73 -7.82 -13.16
C PRO A 50 -8.54 -8.76 -13.41
N ARG A 51 -7.42 -8.24 -13.94
CA ARG A 51 -6.17 -8.98 -14.18
C ARG A 51 -5.17 -8.84 -13.05
N THR A 52 -5.40 -7.96 -12.08
CA THR A 52 -4.49 -7.72 -10.97
C THR A 52 -4.45 -8.95 -10.07
N LEU A 53 -3.25 -9.51 -9.90
CA LEU A 53 -2.97 -10.66 -9.04
C LEU A 53 -2.20 -10.27 -7.78
N CYS A 54 -1.46 -9.15 -7.84
CA CYS A 54 -0.63 -8.67 -6.75
C CYS A 54 -0.61 -7.14 -6.71
N ILE A 55 -0.48 -6.59 -5.51
CA ILE A 55 -0.24 -5.18 -5.24
C ILE A 55 1.08 -5.09 -4.48
N HIS A 56 2.09 -4.48 -5.10
CA HIS A 56 3.34 -4.18 -4.43
C HIS A 56 3.24 -2.85 -3.68
N LEU A 57 3.47 -2.85 -2.36
CA LEU A 57 3.31 -1.66 -1.51
C LEU A 57 4.54 -0.75 -1.46
N PHE A 58 5.70 -1.22 -1.94
CA PHE A 58 6.95 -0.46 -1.94
C PHE A 58 7.32 0.07 -0.55
N ASP A 59 7.48 -0.83 0.42
CA ASP A 59 7.63 -0.59 1.86
C ASP A 59 8.39 0.69 2.24
N ASN A 60 9.60 0.90 1.70
CA ASN A 60 10.41 2.09 2.00
C ASN A 60 9.76 3.39 1.50
N LEU A 61 9.30 3.40 0.25
CA LEU A 61 8.65 4.57 -0.34
C LEU A 61 7.33 4.86 0.37
N LEU A 62 6.56 3.82 0.70
CA LEU A 62 5.29 4.00 1.39
C LEU A 62 5.50 4.47 2.83
N ARG A 63 6.50 3.94 3.54
CA ARG A 63 6.91 4.42 4.85
C ARG A 63 7.30 5.90 4.82
N ASP A 64 8.10 6.31 3.85
CA ASP A 64 8.50 7.71 3.67
C ASP A 64 7.29 8.62 3.40
N ARG A 65 6.31 8.13 2.62
CA ARG A 65 5.07 8.86 2.32
C ARG A 65 4.15 8.97 3.55
N ILE A 66 4.03 7.91 4.34
CA ILE A 66 3.25 7.92 5.59
C ILE A 66 3.89 8.90 6.57
N GLY A 67 5.22 8.83 6.75
CA GLY A 67 5.96 9.75 7.60
C GLY A 67 5.50 9.72 9.07
N GLY A 68 5.07 8.55 9.56
CA GLY A 68 4.53 8.37 10.90
C GLY A 68 3.12 8.94 11.13
N ARG A 69 2.46 9.48 10.10
CA ARG A 69 1.08 9.95 10.19
C ARG A 69 0.10 8.78 10.19
N PRO A 70 -1.10 8.94 10.78
CA PRO A 70 -2.16 7.95 10.65
C PRO A 70 -2.50 7.70 9.17
N ILE A 71 -2.87 6.45 8.85
CA ILE A 71 -3.34 6.09 7.52
C ILE A 71 -4.72 6.74 7.30
N PRO A 72 -4.93 7.51 6.20
CA PRO A 72 -6.22 8.14 5.94
C PRO A 72 -7.33 7.08 5.83
N ALA A 73 -8.40 7.27 6.59
CA ALA A 73 -9.57 6.41 6.52
C ALA A 73 -10.21 6.49 5.12
N GLY A 74 -10.66 5.35 4.62
CA GLY A 74 -11.26 5.24 3.28
C GLY A 74 -10.24 5.15 2.14
N SER A 75 -8.95 5.42 2.37
CA SER A 75 -7.90 5.26 1.35
C SER A 75 -7.74 3.79 0.91
N PRO A 76 -7.15 3.52 -0.27
CA PRO A 76 -6.94 2.14 -0.72
C PRO A 76 -6.12 1.32 0.29
N LEU A 77 -5.15 1.94 0.98
CA LEU A 77 -4.37 1.26 2.00
C LEU A 77 -5.20 0.90 3.23
N SER A 78 -6.09 1.77 3.71
CA SER A 78 -6.93 1.46 4.87
C SER A 78 -7.87 0.29 4.55
N GLN A 79 -8.48 0.31 3.36
CA GLN A 79 -9.35 -0.76 2.88
C GLN A 79 -8.58 -2.10 2.78
N LEU A 80 -7.32 -2.08 2.33
CA LEU A 80 -6.49 -3.29 2.23
C LEU A 80 -6.20 -3.89 3.61
N LEU A 81 -5.94 -3.05 4.61
CA LEU A 81 -5.71 -3.50 5.99
C LEU A 81 -6.99 -4.10 6.58
N GLU A 82 -8.13 -3.44 6.38
CA GLU A 82 -9.45 -3.93 6.81
C GLU A 82 -9.77 -5.30 6.20
N HIS A 83 -9.54 -5.50 4.89
CA HIS A 83 -9.74 -6.79 4.22
C HIS A 83 -8.87 -7.92 4.78
N ARG A 84 -7.74 -7.58 5.40
CA ARG A 84 -6.82 -8.55 6.02
C ARG A 84 -7.02 -8.66 7.53
N ASN A 85 -8.06 -8.03 8.08
CA ASN A 85 -8.29 -7.91 9.51
C ASN A 85 -7.06 -7.36 10.27
N LEU A 86 -6.29 -6.48 9.62
CA LEU A 86 -5.17 -5.76 10.22
C LEU A 86 -5.66 -4.39 10.68
N PRO A 87 -5.30 -3.95 11.90
CA PRO A 87 -5.68 -2.63 12.35
C PRO A 87 -4.97 -1.58 11.48
N ALA A 88 -5.74 -0.68 10.86
CA ALA A 88 -5.19 0.59 10.41
C ALA A 88 -4.69 1.30 11.67
N ALA A 89 -3.38 1.54 11.77
CA ALA A 89 -2.76 2.08 12.98
C ALA A 89 -3.56 3.30 13.47
N GLU A 90 -4.33 3.11 14.55
CA GLU A 90 -4.99 4.21 15.22
C GLU A 90 -3.88 5.10 15.76
N GLY A 91 -3.86 6.36 15.35
CA GLY A 91 -3.05 7.35 16.04
C GLY A 91 -3.39 7.25 17.52
N ASP A 92 -2.37 7.02 18.35
CA ASP A 92 -2.45 6.89 19.80
C ASP A 92 -3.43 7.92 20.38
N ARG A 93 -4.67 7.47 20.66
CA ARG A 93 -5.61 8.24 21.46
C ARG A 93 -5.16 8.04 22.89
N SER A 94 -4.19 8.85 23.30
CA SER A 94 -3.91 9.07 24.72
C SER A 94 -5.22 9.51 25.38
N CYS A 95 -5.87 8.59 26.08
CA CYS A 95 -7.02 8.88 26.92
C CYS A 95 -6.58 9.87 28.01
N PRO A 96 -7.23 11.04 28.18
CA PRO A 96 -6.92 11.89 29.31
C PRO A 96 -7.49 11.25 30.58
N GLY A 97 -6.59 10.82 31.47
CA GLY A 97 -6.76 10.77 32.92
C GLY A 97 -7.85 9.86 33.48
N GLU A 98 -7.43 8.77 34.12
CA GLU A 98 -8.19 8.11 35.19
C GLU A 98 -8.69 9.14 36.22
N ALA A 99 -10.01 9.16 36.46
CA ALA A 99 -10.56 9.77 37.66
C ALA A 99 -10.46 8.76 38.82
N PRO A 100 -9.94 9.13 40.00
CA PRO A 100 -9.80 8.19 41.10
C PRO A 100 -11.17 7.89 41.76
N CYS A 101 -11.40 6.60 42.02
CA CYS A 101 -12.49 6.08 42.83
C CYS A 101 -12.50 6.72 44.23
N VAL A 102 -13.64 7.30 44.62
CA VAL A 102 -13.89 7.74 46.00
C VAL A 102 -14.73 6.64 46.69
N PRO A 103 -14.30 6.08 47.84
CA PRO A 103 -15.13 5.16 48.59
C PRO A 103 -16.22 5.94 49.34
N SER A 104 -17.48 5.49 49.24
CA SER A 104 -18.56 6.01 50.08
C SER A 104 -18.39 5.50 51.50
N ALA A 105 -18.50 6.43 52.45
CA ALA A 105 -18.64 6.16 53.88
C ALA A 105 -20.00 5.51 54.21
#